data_AF-A0A1I2KPT2-F1
#
_entry.id   AF-A0A1I2KPT2-F1
#
_cell.length_a   1.000
_cell.length_b   1.000
_cell.length_c   1.000
_cell.angle_alpha   90.00
_cell.angle_beta   90.00
_cell.angle_gamma   90.00
#
_symmetry.space_group_name_H-M   'P 1'
#
loop_
_entity.id
_entity.type
_entity.pdbx_description
1 polymer ?
#
loop_
_entity_poly.entity_id
_entity_poly.type
_entity_poly.pdbx_seq_one_letter_code
_entity_poly.pdbx_strand_id
1 'polypeptide(L)'
;MSEREQYENKDISLIDILDTVLDKGVAIKGDLVISIAGIDLVYLDLRVLISAVETLVQSNQQGAKSISSERMDEEKEALEYVTERS
;
A
#
# COMPACT_ATOMS: atom_id res chain seq x y z
N MET A 1 21.50 17.67 -44.29
CA MET A 1 20.31 17.99 -43.48
C MET A 1 19.56 16.68 -43.26
N SER A 2 18.96 16.48 -42.08
CA SER A 2 18.37 15.22 -41.55
C SER A 2 19.34 14.25 -40.86
N GLU A 3 19.70 14.57 -39.62
CA GLU A 3 20.07 13.55 -38.61
C GLU A 3 19.84 14.02 -37.15
N ARG A 4 19.24 15.20 -36.93
CA ARG A 4 19.05 15.78 -35.58
C ARG A 4 17.61 15.74 -35.03
N GLU A 5 16.62 15.32 -35.81
CA GLU A 5 15.21 15.34 -35.40
C GLU A 5 14.74 14.06 -34.66
N GLN A 6 15.62 13.08 -34.42
CA GLN A 6 15.23 11.79 -33.82
C GLN A 6 15.28 11.77 -32.27
N TYR A 7 15.71 12.84 -31.61
CA TYR A 7 15.73 12.93 -30.14
C TYR A 7 14.54 13.69 -29.54
N GLU A 8 13.80 14.46 -30.33
CA GLU A 8 12.75 15.36 -29.85
C GLU A 8 11.44 14.65 -29.47
N ASN A 9 11.32 13.34 -29.76
CA ASN A 9 10.13 12.53 -29.47
C ASN A 9 10.37 11.44 -28.41
N LYS A 10 11.51 11.50 -27.69
CA LYS A 10 11.80 10.61 -26.55
C LYS A 10 11.61 11.27 -25.20
N ASP A 11 11.42 12.58 -25.19
CA ASP A 11 11.12 13.38 -24.01
C ASP A 11 9.61 13.41 -23.75
N ILE A 12 8.99 12.24 -23.54
CA ILE A 12 8.10 12.19 -22.38
C ILE A 12 9.07 12.42 -21.24
N SER A 13 9.20 13.68 -20.83
CA SER A 13 10.28 14.13 -19.96
C SER A 13 10.39 13.15 -18.80
N LEU A 14 11.55 12.52 -18.65
CA LEU A 14 11.82 11.61 -17.52
C LEU A 14 11.45 12.30 -16.19
N ILE A 15 11.55 13.63 -16.16
CA ILE A 15 11.15 14.48 -15.04
C ILE A 15 9.63 14.45 -14.81
N ASP A 16 8.80 14.48 -15.86
CA ASP A 16 7.34 14.46 -15.72
C ASP A 16 6.84 13.09 -15.26
N ILE A 17 7.51 12.02 -15.71
CA ILE A 17 7.26 10.66 -15.21
C ILE A 17 7.68 10.56 -13.75
N LEU A 18 8.89 11.03 -13.42
CA LEU A 18 9.39 10.99 -12.04
C LEU A 18 8.50 11.81 -11.10
N ASP A 19 8.07 13.00 -11.50
CA ASP A 19 7.19 13.88 -10.74
C ASP A 19 5.83 13.21 -10.50
N THR A 20 5.24 12.63 -11.55
CA THR A 20 3.97 11.90 -11.42
C THR A 20 4.11 10.68 -10.50
N VAL A 21 5.21 9.95 -10.57
CA VAL A 21 5.49 8.78 -9.70
C VAL A 21 5.76 9.20 -8.25
N LEU A 22 6.45 10.32 -8.03
CA LEU A 22 6.72 10.85 -6.70
C LEU A 22 5.44 11.40 -6.04
N ASP A 23 4.61 12.11 -6.81
CA ASP A 23 3.38 12.74 -6.30
C ASP A 23 2.23 11.75 -6.13
N LYS A 24 1.97 10.91 -7.15
CA LYS A 24 0.78 10.05 -7.20
C LYS A 24 1.09 8.59 -6.91
N GLY A 25 2.34 8.17 -7.07
CA GLY A 25 2.72 6.77 -7.02
C GLY A 25 2.26 5.96 -8.24
N VAL A 26 2.58 4.68 -8.23
CA VAL A 26 2.25 3.70 -9.27
C VAL A 26 1.53 2.52 -8.64
N ALA A 27 0.34 2.19 -9.16
CA ALA A 27 -0.37 0.97 -8.80
C ALA A 27 -0.02 -0.15 -9.79
N ILE A 28 0.39 -1.29 -9.27
CA ILE A 28 0.71 -2.50 -10.03
C ILE A 28 -0.29 -3.59 -9.62
N LYS A 29 -0.91 -4.23 -10.62
CA LYS A 29 -1.70 -5.45 -10.44
C LYS A 29 -0.99 -6.60 -11.13
N GLY A 30 -1.02 -7.75 -10.50
CA GLY A 30 -0.50 -8.99 -11.07
C GLY A 30 -1.07 -10.19 -10.32
N ASP A 31 -0.82 -11.35 -10.86
CA ASP A 31 -1.16 -12.63 -10.26
C ASP A 31 0.12 -13.45 -10.04
N LEU A 32 0.09 -14.29 -9.01
CA LEU A 32 1.17 -15.23 -8.72
C LEU A 32 0.58 -16.58 -8.38
N VAL A 33 1.09 -17.61 -9.03
CA VAL A 33 0.78 -19.01 -8.72
C VAL A 33 2.01 -19.66 -8.12
N ILE A 34 1.83 -20.29 -6.95
CA ILE A 34 2.87 -21.09 -6.31
C ILE A 34 2.55 -22.55 -6.56
N SER A 35 3.45 -23.23 -7.27
CA SER A 35 3.28 -24.61 -7.69
C SER A 35 4.40 -25.49 -7.14
N ILE A 36 4.06 -26.72 -6.75
CA ILE A 36 5.02 -27.73 -6.29
C ILE A 36 4.83 -28.99 -7.12
N ALA A 37 5.91 -29.54 -7.67
CA ALA A 37 5.90 -30.73 -8.52
C ALA A 37 4.91 -30.66 -9.70
N GLY A 38 4.70 -29.46 -10.25
CA GLY A 38 3.76 -29.23 -11.36
C GLY A 38 2.30 -29.14 -10.95
N ILE A 39 2.00 -29.10 -9.65
CA ILE A 39 0.65 -28.90 -9.12
C ILE A 39 0.55 -27.48 -8.57
N ASP A 40 -0.46 -26.74 -9.04
CA ASP A 40 -0.76 -25.40 -8.56
C ASP A 40 -1.44 -25.48 -7.19
N LEU A 41 -0.84 -24.87 -6.17
CA LEU A 41 -1.33 -24.96 -4.80
C LEU A 41 -2.03 -23.67 -4.36
N VAL A 42 -1.46 -22.53 -4.74
CA VAL A 42 -1.90 -21.23 -4.25
C VAL A 42 -1.92 -20.24 -5.40
N TYR A 43 -3.05 -19.56 -5.54
CA TYR A 43 -3.22 -18.42 -6.44
C TYR A 43 -3.34 -17.14 -5.61
N LEU A 44 -2.56 -16.11 -5.96
CA LEU A 44 -2.54 -14.82 -5.29
C LEU A 44 -2.89 -13.72 -6.28
N ASP A 45 -3.89 -12.89 -5.95
CA ASP A 45 -4.12 -11.59 -6.61
C ASP A 45 -3.24 -10.55 -5.91
N LEU A 46 -2.21 -10.07 -6.59
CA LEU A 46 -1.23 -9.13 -6.08
C LEU A 46 -1.57 -7.71 -6.54
N ARG A 47 -1.74 -6.82 -5.56
CA ARG A 47 -1.93 -5.38 -5.80
C ARG A 47 -0.91 -4.61 -4.97
N VAL A 48 -0.03 -3.88 -5.64
CA VAL A 48 1.08 -3.16 -5.02
C VAL A 48 0.99 -1.69 -5.38
N LEU A 49 1.12 -0.81 -4.40
CA LEU A 49 1.26 0.62 -4.61
C LEU A 49 2.70 1.03 -4.29
N ILE A 50 3.38 1.63 -5.26
CA ILE A 50 4.72 2.22 -5.12
C ILE A 50 4.55 3.73 -5.06
N SER A 51 4.74 4.35 -3.90
CA SER A 51 4.70 5.81 -3.76
C SER A 51 5.90 6.31 -2.98
N ALA A 52 6.11 7.63 -2.95
CA ALA A 52 7.14 8.24 -2.12
C ALA A 52 6.98 7.80 -0.64
N VAL A 53 8.10 7.60 0.03
CA VAL A 53 8.16 7.09 1.42
C VAL A 53 7.32 7.96 2.37
N GLU A 54 7.30 9.27 2.15
CA GLU A 54 6.50 10.22 2.94
C GLU A 54 4.99 9.93 2.88
N THR A 55 4.46 9.61 1.69
CA THR A 55 3.04 9.25 1.48
C THR A 55 2.69 7.89 2.10
N LEU A 56 3.60 6.91 2.03
CA LEU A 56 3.37 5.57 2.61
C LEU A 56 3.29 5.60 4.14
N VAL A 57 4.19 6.35 4.80
CA VAL A 57 4.23 6.46 6.27
C VAL A 57 2.93 7.05 6.83
N GLN A 58 2.29 7.97 6.12
CA GLN A 58 1.03 8.61 6.55
C GLN A 58 -0.18 7.66 6.44
N SER A 59 -0.22 6.79 5.42
CA SER A 59 -1.28 5.79 5.23
C SER A 59 -1.22 4.60 6.20
N ASN A 60 -0.01 4.17 6.58
CA ASN A 60 0.19 3.01 7.46
C ASN A 60 -0.26 3.26 8.92
N GLN A 61 -0.30 4.53 9.35
CA GLN A 61 -0.81 4.91 10.68
C GLN A 61 -2.33 4.72 10.80
N GLN A 62 -3.08 4.71 9.70
CA GLN A 62 -4.55 4.54 9.71
C GLN A 62 -4.96 3.06 9.71
N GLY A 63 -4.20 2.19 9.02
CA GLY A 63 -4.45 0.73 9.02
C GLY A 63 -4.10 0.06 10.36
N ALA A 64 -3.09 0.57 11.07
CA ALA A 64 -2.71 0.06 12.39
C ALA A 64 -3.62 0.56 13.54
N LYS A 65 -4.37 1.67 13.34
CA LYS A 65 -5.26 2.23 14.39
C LYS A 65 -6.59 1.48 14.54
N SER A 66 -6.98 0.62 13.60
CA SER A 66 -8.23 -0.16 13.71
C SER A 66 -8.08 -1.50 14.43
N ILE A 67 -6.88 -1.91 14.81
CA ILE A 67 -6.62 -3.18 15.53
C ILE A 67 -6.27 -2.92 17.01
N SER A 68 -5.91 -1.69 17.39
CA SER A 68 -5.53 -1.34 18.76
C SER A 68 -6.68 -0.71 19.56
N SER A 69 -7.25 -1.51 20.47
CA SER A 69 -7.70 -1.14 21.83
C SER A 69 -8.77 -0.08 22.09
N GLU A 70 -9.23 0.73 21.12
CA GLU A 70 -10.25 1.76 21.43
C GLU A 70 -11.63 1.16 21.85
N ARG A 71 -11.89 -0.13 21.59
CA ARG A 71 -13.13 -0.82 22.00
C ARG A 71 -13.03 -1.67 23.27
N MET A 72 -11.84 -1.81 23.85
CA MET A 72 -11.63 -2.70 25.01
C MET A 72 -11.48 -1.92 26.33
N ASP A 73 -11.28 -0.60 26.27
CA ASP A 73 -11.20 0.25 27.46
C ASP A 73 -12.59 0.59 28.04
N GLU A 74 -13.63 0.76 27.20
CA GLU A 74 -14.99 1.08 27.67
C GLU A 74 -15.66 -0.07 28.46
N GLU A 75 -15.47 -1.34 28.05
CA GLU A 75 -16.04 -2.48 28.79
C GLU A 75 -15.30 -2.78 30.10
N LYS A 76 -14.01 -2.45 30.18
CA LYS A 76 -13.18 -2.74 31.35
C LYS A 76 -13.54 -1.83 32.54
N GLU A 77 -13.98 -0.60 32.27
CA GLU A 77 -14.45 0.36 33.28
C GLU A 77 -15.83 -0.03 33.86
N ALA A 78 -16.74 -0.57 33.03
CA ALA A 78 -18.07 -0.96 33.46
C ALA A 78 -18.09 -2.21 34.37
N LEU A 79 -17.10 -3.10 34.24
CA LEU A 79 -16.99 -4.32 35.03
C LEU A 79 -16.37 -4.08 36.42
N GLU A 80 -15.56 -3.03 36.58
CA GLU A 80 -14.94 -2.67 37.86
C GLU A 80 -16.00 -2.21 38.88
N TYR A 81 -17.09 -1.60 38.44
CA TYR A 81 -18.16 -1.11 39.33
C TYR A 81 -19.06 -2.22 39.92
N VAL A 82 -19.15 -3.38 39.27
CA VAL A 82 -20.10 -4.45 39.69
C VAL A 82 -19.46 -5.42 40.69
N THR A 83 -18.15 -5.65 40.60
CA THR A 83 -17.45 -6.59 41.49
C THR A 83 -17.19 -6.03 42.89
N GLU A 84 -17.26 -4.72 43.10
CA GLU A 84 -16.95 -4.09 44.40
C GLU A 84 -18.13 -4.02 45.39
N ARG A 85 -19.32 -4.50 45.02
CA ARG A 85 -20.53 -4.37 45.87
C ARG A 85 -21.30 -5.68 46.14
N SER A 86 -20.68 -6.84 45.98
CA SER A 86 -21.24 -8.13 46.41
C SER A 86 -20.39 -8.81 47.48
#